data_AF-A0A7S9SB59-F1
#
_entry.id   AF-A0A7S9SB59-F1
#
_cell.length_a   1.000
_cell.length_b   1.000
_cell.length_c   1.000
_cell.angle_alpha   90.00
_cell.angle_beta   90.00
_cell.angle_gamma   90.00
#
_symmetry.space_group_name_H-M   'P 1'
#
loop_
_entity.id
_entity.type
_entity.pdbx_description
1 polymer ?
#
loop_
_entity_poly.entity_id
_entity_poly.type
_entity_poly.pdbx_seq_one_letter_code
_entity_poly.pdbx_strand_id
1 'polypeptide(L)'
;MQISQIVSSYNTSSVKENVKSEISLHKDEKEVSKKQPEVSNLSAKEISNSYFLQYQKDITQNASSNLLAQGGLSFNTPENLSDILAGLDLAGIGYNGKALGELSSDEASELVSENGFFGIANTAERIASFVLSGAGDDVEKLKAGREGVAKGFEDAKKIWGGELPEISQKTIEKTLETLDKKISELGGNVLNVSA
;
A
#
# COMPACT_ATOMS: atom_id res chain seq x y z
N MET A 1 -38.12 -58.34 -2.11
CA MET A 1 -38.98 -58.56 -3.28
C MET A 1 -39.73 -57.26 -3.58
N GLN A 2 -39.68 -56.83 -4.86
CA GLN A 2 -40.62 -55.97 -5.63
C GLN A 2 -41.08 -54.63 -5.02
N ILE A 3 -40.58 -53.48 -5.51
CA ILE A 3 -41.03 -52.67 -6.68
C ILE A 3 -42.41 -52.03 -6.47
N SER A 4 -42.42 -50.69 -6.45
CA SER A 4 -43.41 -49.85 -7.15
C SER A 4 -42.80 -48.47 -7.39
N GLN A 5 -42.55 -48.16 -8.66
CA GLN A 5 -42.43 -46.81 -9.20
C GLN A 5 -43.76 -46.43 -9.88
N ILE A 6 -43.84 -45.17 -10.38
CA ILE A 6 -44.82 -44.57 -11.35
C ILE A 6 -45.83 -43.65 -10.62
N VAL A 7 -46.04 -42.35 -10.93
CA VAL A 7 -45.60 -41.46 -12.03
C VAL A 7 -45.84 -39.97 -11.72
N SER A 8 -45.03 -39.12 -12.37
CA SER A 8 -45.26 -37.79 -12.98
C SER A 8 -46.41 -36.87 -12.53
N SER A 9 -46.06 -35.60 -12.27
CA SER A 9 -46.61 -34.49 -13.06
C SER A 9 -45.64 -33.32 -13.12
N TYR A 10 -44.98 -33.16 -14.28
CA TYR A 10 -44.45 -31.88 -14.72
C TYR A 10 -45.62 -30.95 -15.05
N ASN A 11 -45.57 -29.70 -14.59
CA ASN A 11 -46.24 -28.60 -15.29
C ASN A 11 -45.25 -27.45 -15.47
N THR A 12 -44.86 -27.25 -16.73
CA THR A 12 -44.13 -26.11 -17.27
C THR A 12 -45.07 -25.35 -18.19
N SER A 13 -44.87 -24.02 -18.27
CA SER A 13 -45.45 -23.04 -19.20
C SER A 13 -46.53 -22.16 -18.53
N SER A 14 -46.52 -20.82 -18.62
CA SER A 14 -45.64 -19.91 -19.38
C SER A 14 -46.03 -18.45 -19.09
N VAL A 15 -45.01 -17.63 -18.79
CA VAL A 15 -44.63 -16.33 -19.42
C VAL A 15 -45.61 -15.13 -19.41
N LYS A 16 -44.99 -13.94 -19.24
CA LYS A 16 -45.42 -12.53 -19.50
C LYS A 16 -46.08 -11.88 -18.27
N GLU A 17 -45.64 -10.77 -17.69
CA GLU A 17 -44.89 -9.56 -18.09
C GLU A 17 -43.98 -9.19 -16.88
N ASN A 18 -42.82 -8.56 -16.96
CA ASN A 18 -42.57 -7.26 -17.56
C ASN A 18 -41.03 -7.02 -17.55
N VAL A 19 -40.37 -7.22 -18.69
CA VAL A 19 -39.06 -6.63 -18.96
C VAL A 19 -39.29 -5.70 -20.14
N LYS A 20 -38.98 -4.41 -19.93
CA LYS A 20 -38.37 -3.46 -20.88
C LYS A 20 -39.11 -2.12 -20.98
N SER A 21 -38.65 -1.16 -20.18
CA SER A 21 -38.56 0.27 -20.50
C SER A 21 -37.91 0.94 -19.29
N GLU A 22 -36.79 1.65 -19.32
CA GLU A 22 -35.98 2.21 -20.39
C GLU A 22 -34.60 2.53 -19.81
N ILE A 23 -33.61 2.47 -20.69
CA ILE A 23 -32.33 3.16 -20.52
C ILE A 23 -32.64 4.64 -20.30
N SER A 24 -32.27 5.18 -19.14
CA SER A 24 -32.08 6.61 -18.94
C SER A 24 -30.76 6.83 -18.23
N LEU A 25 -29.69 6.79 -19.04
CA LEU A 25 -28.54 7.65 -18.80
C LEU A 25 -28.98 9.08 -19.11
N HIS A 26 -29.01 9.94 -18.10
CA HIS A 26 -28.42 11.29 -18.06
C HIS A 26 -29.17 12.20 -17.07
N LYS A 27 -28.35 12.97 -16.36
CA LYS A 27 -28.66 14.10 -15.45
C LYS A 27 -29.18 13.75 -14.07
N ASP A 28 -28.22 13.55 -13.16
CA ASP A 28 -28.01 14.54 -12.10
C ASP A 28 -26.50 14.69 -11.80
N GLU A 29 -25.76 15.10 -12.84
CA GLU A 29 -24.44 15.73 -12.67
C GLU A 29 -24.66 17.17 -12.20
N LYS A 30 -25.10 17.36 -10.95
CA LYS A 30 -25.08 18.68 -10.31
C LYS A 30 -25.23 18.65 -8.79
N GLU A 31 -24.67 17.65 -8.10
CA GLU A 31 -24.49 17.78 -6.65
C GLU A 31 -23.29 17.02 -6.05
N VAL A 32 -22.23 16.82 -6.85
CA VAL A 32 -20.92 16.36 -6.33
C VAL A 32 -19.79 17.19 -6.98
N SER A 33 -19.88 18.50 -6.86
CA SER A 33 -18.76 19.38 -7.21
C SER A 33 -18.89 20.68 -6.42
N LYS A 34 -18.44 20.62 -5.16
CA LYS A 34 -17.98 21.76 -4.35
C LYS A 34 -17.67 21.28 -2.93
N LYS A 35 -16.46 20.78 -2.75
CA LYS A 35 -15.59 20.99 -1.59
C LYS A 35 -14.21 20.41 -1.92
N GLN A 36 -13.61 20.96 -2.96
CA GLN A 36 -12.16 21.00 -3.05
C GLN A 36 -11.78 22.16 -2.10
N PRO A 37 -11.15 21.90 -0.94
CA PRO A 37 -10.68 22.98 -0.10
C PRO A 37 -9.68 23.81 -0.91
N GLU A 38 -9.86 25.12 -0.90
CA GLU A 38 -8.92 26.08 -1.45
C GLU A 38 -7.51 25.78 -0.93
N VAL A 39 -6.59 25.58 -1.87
CA VAL A 39 -5.17 25.38 -1.63
C VAL A 39 -4.54 26.68 -1.15
N SER A 40 -4.60 26.97 0.14
CA SER A 40 -3.62 27.90 0.73
C SER A 40 -3.31 27.71 2.21
N ASN A 41 -4.01 26.88 2.99
CA ASN A 41 -3.65 26.64 4.40
C ASN A 41 -4.08 25.25 4.93
N LEU A 42 -3.88 24.17 4.16
CA LEU A 42 -4.12 22.82 4.67
C LEU A 42 -2.91 22.35 5.48
N SER A 43 -3.14 22.01 6.74
CA SER A 43 -2.11 21.41 7.59
C SER A 43 -1.72 20.03 7.09
N ALA A 44 -0.48 19.59 7.37
CA ALA A 44 0.00 18.24 7.05
C ALA A 44 -0.96 17.15 7.57
N LYS A 45 -1.63 17.40 8.70
CA LYS A 45 -2.65 16.53 9.27
C LYS A 45 -3.88 16.38 8.37
N GLU A 46 -4.38 17.48 7.78
CA GLU A 46 -5.54 17.44 6.89
C GLU A 46 -5.22 16.77 5.56
N ILE A 47 -4.04 17.06 5.00
CA ILE A 47 -3.54 16.39 3.79
C ILE A 47 -3.44 14.89 4.07
N SER A 48 -2.73 14.49 5.12
CA SER A 48 -2.52 13.09 5.42
C SER A 48 -3.82 12.35 5.77
N ASN A 49 -4.78 13.01 6.43
CA ASN A 49 -6.12 12.45 6.67
C ASN A 49 -6.91 12.25 5.37
N SER A 50 -6.83 13.19 4.42
CA SER A 50 -7.49 13.03 3.12
C SER A 50 -6.91 11.88 2.30
N TYR A 51 -5.58 11.74 2.27
CA TYR A 51 -4.89 10.60 1.66
C TYR A 51 -5.28 9.29 2.36
N PHE A 52 -5.38 9.30 3.69
CA PHE A 52 -5.79 8.13 4.47
C PHE A 52 -7.22 7.68 4.18
N LEU A 53 -8.18 8.62 4.09
CA LEU A 53 -9.56 8.31 3.68
C LEU A 53 -9.62 7.71 2.27
N GLN A 54 -8.76 8.17 1.37
CA GLN A 54 -8.65 7.64 0.01
C GLN A 54 -8.05 6.23 0.01
N TYR A 55 -6.98 5.98 0.77
CA TYR A 55 -6.39 4.67 0.98
C TYR A 55 -7.43 3.67 1.55
N GLN A 56 -8.17 4.07 2.59
CA GLN A 56 -9.23 3.23 3.17
C GLN A 56 -10.33 2.89 2.16
N LYS A 57 -10.72 3.88 1.34
CA LYS A 57 -11.70 3.67 0.29
C LYS A 57 -11.17 2.68 -0.75
N ASP A 58 -9.91 2.79 -1.13
CA ASP A 58 -9.27 1.90 -2.10
C ASP A 58 -9.15 0.46 -1.58
N ILE A 59 -8.65 0.25 -0.35
CA ILE A 59 -8.60 -1.10 0.25
C ILE A 59 -10.00 -1.71 0.41
N THR A 60 -11.01 -0.91 0.75
CA THR A 60 -12.40 -1.40 0.91
C THR A 60 -13.05 -1.71 -0.44
N GLN A 61 -12.72 -0.94 -1.49
CA GLN A 61 -13.23 -1.16 -2.84
C GLN A 61 -12.52 -2.31 -3.56
N ASN A 62 -11.21 -2.45 -3.38
CA ASN A 62 -10.39 -3.50 -4.02
C ASN A 62 -10.42 -4.83 -3.26
N ALA A 63 -10.61 -4.82 -1.93
CA ALA A 63 -10.95 -6.02 -1.17
C ALA A 63 -12.45 -6.29 -1.29
N SER A 64 -12.88 -6.78 -2.45
CA SER A 64 -14.26 -7.14 -2.79
C SER A 64 -14.89 -8.08 -1.75
N SER A 65 -15.51 -7.53 -0.70
CA SER A 65 -16.62 -8.03 0.14
C SER A 65 -16.60 -9.47 0.71
N ASN A 66 -15.63 -10.33 0.37
CA ASN A 66 -15.58 -11.75 0.74
C ASN A 66 -14.50 -12.07 1.79
N LEU A 67 -13.44 -11.27 1.89
CA LEU A 67 -12.39 -11.45 2.92
C LEU A 67 -12.86 -11.01 4.31
N LEU A 68 -13.72 -9.99 4.39
CA LEU A 68 -14.37 -9.55 5.64
C LEU A 68 -15.57 -10.44 6.03
N ALA A 69 -16.21 -11.08 5.06
CA ALA A 69 -17.36 -11.95 5.30
C ALA A 69 -16.96 -13.41 5.62
N GLN A 70 -15.75 -13.85 5.26
CA GLN A 70 -15.27 -15.20 5.50
C GLN A 70 -13.94 -15.21 6.26
N GLY A 71 -14.03 -15.06 7.59
CA GLY A 71 -13.13 -15.79 8.49
C GLY A 71 -11.94 -15.03 9.11
N GLY A 72 -12.19 -14.47 10.30
CA GLY A 72 -11.30 -14.67 11.47
C GLY A 72 -10.01 -13.85 11.58
N LEU A 73 -9.52 -13.22 10.53
CA LEU A 73 -8.44 -12.24 10.62
C LEU A 73 -9.04 -10.83 10.67
N SER A 74 -9.36 -10.39 11.88
CA SER A 74 -9.76 -9.00 12.15
C SER A 74 -8.55 -8.10 11.95
N PHE A 75 -8.31 -7.64 10.72
CA PHE A 75 -7.55 -6.42 10.52
C PHE A 75 -8.42 -5.32 11.12
N ASN A 76 -8.13 -4.89 12.35
CA ASN A 76 -8.79 -3.70 12.90
C ASN A 76 -8.45 -2.57 11.93
N THR A 77 -9.40 -2.20 11.09
CA THR A 77 -9.27 -1.05 10.19
C THR A 77 -8.96 0.14 11.09
N PRO A 78 -7.77 0.74 11.00
CA PRO A 78 -7.44 1.89 11.82
C PRO A 78 -8.48 2.97 11.54
N GLU A 79 -9.10 3.55 12.57
CA GLU A 79 -10.18 4.52 12.35
C GLU A 79 -9.63 5.86 11.84
N ASN A 80 -8.38 6.16 12.19
CA ASN A 80 -7.68 7.36 11.77
C ASN A 80 -6.18 7.07 11.55
N LEU A 81 -5.52 7.99 10.84
CA LEU A 81 -4.09 7.91 10.58
C LEU A 81 -3.24 7.95 11.88
N SER A 82 -3.72 8.64 12.92
CA SER A 82 -3.00 8.75 14.18
C SER A 82 -2.82 7.39 14.87
N ASP A 83 -3.80 6.50 14.77
CA ASP A 83 -3.72 5.14 15.33
C ASP A 83 -2.66 4.29 14.61
N ILE A 84 -2.52 4.47 13.29
CA ILE A 84 -1.45 3.83 12.50
C ILE A 84 -0.08 4.35 12.94
N LEU A 85 0.05 5.67 13.03
CA LEU A 85 1.32 6.31 13.39
C LEU A 85 1.73 6.00 14.83
N ALA A 86 0.77 5.87 15.74
CA ALA A 86 1.02 5.48 17.13
C ALA A 86 1.51 4.03 17.27
N GLY A 87 1.15 3.16 16.32
CA GLY A 87 1.62 1.78 16.27
C GLY A 87 3.05 1.61 15.73
N LEU A 88 3.67 2.67 15.20
CA LEU A 88 5.03 2.60 14.67
C LEU A 88 6.06 2.75 15.80
N ASP A 89 6.99 1.81 15.89
CA ASP A 89 8.17 1.94 16.74
C ASP A 89 9.23 2.81 16.05
N LEU A 90 9.03 4.12 16.13
CA LEU A 90 9.95 5.10 15.54
C LEU A 90 11.32 5.10 16.25
N ALA A 91 11.35 4.82 17.55
CA ALA A 91 12.59 4.72 18.31
C ALA A 91 13.43 3.51 17.85
N GLY A 92 12.77 2.38 17.53
CA GLY A 92 13.41 1.18 17.00
C GLY A 92 14.15 1.38 15.67
N ILE A 93 13.72 2.35 14.86
CA ILE A 93 14.44 2.74 13.63
C ILE A 93 15.44 3.89 13.84
N GLY A 94 15.57 4.39 15.07
CA GLY A 94 16.50 5.47 15.45
C GLY A 94 15.89 6.87 15.41
N TYR A 95 14.58 7.02 15.19
CA TYR A 95 13.90 8.31 15.20
C TYR A 95 13.44 8.67 16.61
N ASN A 96 14.05 9.70 17.19
CA ASN A 96 13.73 10.22 18.53
C ASN A 96 13.12 11.63 18.46
N GLY A 97 12.58 12.00 17.30
CA GLY A 97 11.96 13.29 17.08
C GLY A 97 10.53 13.38 17.60
N LYS A 98 9.86 14.46 17.24
CA LYS A 98 8.44 14.70 17.57
C LYS A 98 7.55 13.65 16.90
N ALA A 99 6.43 13.30 17.52
CA ALA A 99 5.48 12.35 16.93
C ALA A 99 5.04 12.81 15.51
N LEU A 100 5.00 11.88 14.54
CA LEU A 100 4.76 12.22 13.14
C LEU A 100 3.41 12.94 12.92
N GLY A 101 2.41 12.64 13.74
CA GLY A 101 1.09 13.28 13.68
C GLY A 101 1.04 14.71 14.27
N GLU A 102 2.11 15.16 14.91
CA GLU A 102 2.22 16.49 15.53
C GLU A 102 3.19 17.42 14.80
N LEU A 103 3.79 16.95 13.69
CA LEU A 103 4.70 17.74 12.88
C LEU A 103 3.95 18.86 12.16
N SER A 104 4.54 20.05 12.17
CA SER A 104 4.20 21.11 11.24
C SER A 104 4.68 20.76 9.82
N SER A 105 4.18 21.49 8.82
CA SER A 105 4.60 21.29 7.42
C SER A 105 6.11 21.48 7.23
N ASP A 106 6.70 22.46 7.92
CA ASP A 106 8.13 22.75 7.81
C ASP A 106 8.97 21.66 8.48
N GLU A 107 8.57 21.21 9.68
CA GLU A 107 9.23 20.09 10.37
C GLU A 107 9.15 18.80 9.52
N ALA A 108 8.00 18.51 8.90
CA ALA A 108 7.85 17.35 8.02
C ALA A 108 8.73 17.47 6.76
N SER A 109 8.82 18.67 6.18
CA SER A 109 9.65 18.95 4.99
C SER A 109 11.14 18.79 5.31
N GLU A 110 11.57 19.28 6.47
CA GLU A 110 12.95 19.10 6.95
C GLU A 110 13.30 17.62 7.12
N LEU A 111 12.36 16.82 7.64
CA LEU A 111 12.57 15.39 7.85
C LEU A 111 12.71 14.58 6.56
N VAL A 112 12.07 15.01 5.47
CA VAL A 112 12.18 14.36 4.15
C VAL A 112 13.20 15.04 3.23
N SER A 113 13.86 16.09 3.71
CA SER A 113 14.93 16.78 2.99
C SER A 113 16.13 15.85 2.76
N GLU A 114 17.09 16.28 1.93
CA GLU A 114 18.28 15.48 1.60
C GLU A 114 19.06 15.00 2.83
N ASN A 115 19.15 15.85 3.87
CA ASN A 115 19.81 15.55 5.14
C ASN A 115 18.84 15.12 6.23
N GLY A 116 17.54 15.14 5.95
CA GLY A 116 16.48 14.80 6.89
C GLY A 116 16.51 13.34 7.29
N PHE A 117 15.95 13.01 8.46
CA PHE A 117 15.95 11.63 8.93
C PHE A 117 15.32 10.67 7.91
N PHE A 118 14.17 11.01 7.34
CA PHE A 118 13.48 10.25 6.28
C PHE A 118 13.90 10.65 4.86
N GLY A 119 15.01 11.37 4.71
CA GLY A 119 15.61 11.70 3.43
C GLY A 119 16.04 10.45 2.65
N ILE A 120 16.19 10.60 1.34
CA ILE A 120 16.53 9.51 0.41
C ILE A 120 17.82 8.81 0.86
N ALA A 121 18.89 9.57 1.10
CA ALA A 121 20.19 9.01 1.45
C ALA A 121 20.15 8.24 2.78
N ASN A 122 19.61 8.87 3.82
CA ASN A 122 19.57 8.29 5.17
C ASN A 122 18.65 7.07 5.24
N THR A 123 17.50 7.10 4.56
CA THR A 123 16.58 5.96 4.53
C THR A 123 17.18 4.81 3.72
N ALA A 124 17.78 5.10 2.57
CA ALA A 124 18.41 4.08 1.75
C ALA A 124 19.57 3.39 2.50
N GLU A 125 20.39 4.17 3.21
CA GLU A 125 21.48 3.67 4.03
C GLU A 125 20.99 2.78 5.17
N ARG A 126 19.90 3.14 5.86
CA ARG A 126 19.33 2.29 6.93
C ARG A 126 18.86 0.94 6.38
N ILE A 127 18.15 0.94 5.26
CA ILE A 127 17.66 -0.32 4.63
C ILE A 127 18.84 -1.17 4.16
N ALA A 128 19.81 -0.56 3.48
CA ALA A 128 21.01 -1.27 3.04
C ALA A 128 21.77 -1.84 4.23
N SER A 129 22.03 -1.03 5.27
CA SER A 129 22.75 -1.44 6.48
C SER A 129 22.06 -2.59 7.20
N PHE A 130 20.73 -2.63 7.23
CA PHE A 130 19.97 -3.76 7.78
C PHE A 130 20.28 -5.06 7.03
N VAL A 131 20.24 -5.03 5.70
CA VAL A 131 20.58 -6.19 4.86
C VAL A 131 22.04 -6.59 5.03
N LEU A 132 22.96 -5.61 4.99
CA LEU A 132 24.39 -5.85 5.15
C LEU A 132 24.72 -6.46 6.52
N SER A 133 24.09 -5.97 7.58
CA SER A 133 24.29 -6.50 8.94
C SER A 133 23.74 -7.92 9.08
N GLY A 134 22.62 -8.23 8.42
CA GLY A 134 22.03 -9.57 8.45
C GLY A 134 22.77 -10.59 7.59
N ALA A 135 23.31 -10.17 6.44
CA ALA A 135 23.98 -11.05 5.49
C ALA A 135 25.50 -11.18 5.72
N GLY A 136 26.14 -10.15 6.27
CA GLY A 136 27.60 -10.07 6.38
C GLY A 136 28.26 -10.09 5.00
N ASP A 137 29.28 -10.94 4.82
CA ASP A 137 29.96 -11.14 3.54
C ASP A 137 29.45 -12.37 2.75
N ASP A 138 28.31 -12.93 3.15
CA ASP A 138 27.68 -14.04 2.44
C ASP A 138 26.90 -13.52 1.21
N VAL A 139 27.46 -13.74 0.03
CA VAL A 139 26.91 -13.29 -1.27
C VAL A 139 25.50 -13.80 -1.51
N GLU A 140 25.18 -15.04 -1.13
CA GLU A 140 23.86 -15.61 -1.37
C GLU A 140 22.82 -14.98 -0.45
N LYS A 141 23.19 -14.69 0.81
CA LYS A 141 22.33 -13.93 1.73
C LYS A 141 22.16 -12.48 1.28
N LEU A 142 23.20 -11.86 0.73
CA LEU A 142 23.10 -10.50 0.20
C LEU A 142 22.14 -10.42 -1.00
N LYS A 143 22.23 -11.39 -1.93
CA LYS A 143 21.27 -11.50 -3.05
C LYS A 143 19.84 -11.71 -2.55
N ALA A 144 19.64 -12.62 -1.59
CA ALA A 144 18.33 -12.86 -1.00
C ALA A 144 17.80 -11.61 -0.27
N GLY A 145 18.66 -10.88 0.43
CA GLY A 145 18.32 -9.61 1.09
C GLY A 145 17.94 -8.53 0.09
N ARG A 146 18.69 -8.38 -1.00
CA ARG A 146 18.37 -7.47 -2.11
C ARG A 146 17.02 -7.80 -2.74
N GLU A 147 16.76 -9.07 -3.05
CA GLU A 147 15.48 -9.52 -3.59
C GLU A 147 14.33 -9.28 -2.60
N GLY A 148 14.56 -9.54 -1.31
CA GLY A 148 13.60 -9.25 -0.25
C GLY A 148 13.25 -7.76 -0.16
N VAL A 149 14.24 -6.87 -0.32
CA VAL A 149 14.04 -5.41 -0.37
C VAL A 149 13.19 -5.02 -1.59
N ALA A 150 13.54 -5.51 -2.78
CA ALA A 150 12.77 -5.23 -4.00
C ALA A 150 11.31 -5.73 -3.89
N LYS A 151 11.12 -6.94 -3.37
CA LYS A 151 9.78 -7.51 -3.15
C LYS A 151 8.98 -6.71 -2.12
N GLY A 152 9.61 -6.29 -1.02
CA GLY A 152 8.96 -5.45 -0.01
C GLY A 152 8.49 -4.11 -0.57
N PHE A 153 9.27 -3.52 -1.49
CA PHE A 153 8.86 -2.30 -2.20
C PHE A 153 7.63 -2.52 -3.10
N GLU A 154 7.60 -3.61 -3.85
CA GLU A 154 6.43 -3.96 -4.68
C GLU A 154 5.18 -4.26 -3.84
N ASP A 155 5.34 -4.92 -2.70
CA ASP A 155 4.23 -5.15 -1.77
C ASP A 155 3.74 -3.84 -1.16
N ALA A 156 4.65 -2.90 -0.84
CA ALA A 156 4.29 -1.56 -0.42
C ALA A 156 3.53 -0.78 -1.50
N LYS A 157 3.91 -0.87 -2.79
CA LYS A 157 3.16 -0.27 -3.92
C LYS A 157 1.73 -0.81 -4.00
N LYS A 158 1.56 -2.13 -3.89
CA LYS A 158 0.24 -2.77 -3.91
C LYS A 158 -0.63 -2.29 -2.75
N ILE A 159 -0.06 -2.24 -1.55
CA ILE A 159 -0.75 -1.73 -0.36
C ILE A 159 -1.15 -0.27 -0.60
N TRP A 160 -0.23 0.55 -1.09
CA TRP A 160 -0.46 1.97 -1.39
C TRP A 160 -1.59 2.23 -2.40
N GLY A 161 -1.95 1.25 -3.23
CA GLY A 161 -3.00 1.39 -4.25
C GLY A 161 -2.52 2.00 -5.56
N GLY A 162 -1.21 1.96 -5.84
CA GLY A 162 -0.64 2.51 -7.07
C GLY A 162 0.87 2.71 -7.02
N GLU A 163 1.35 3.72 -7.72
CA GLU A 163 2.77 4.09 -7.68
C GLU A 163 3.10 4.83 -6.37
N LEU A 164 4.20 4.43 -5.74
CA LEU A 164 4.74 5.14 -4.59
C LEU A 164 5.31 6.50 -5.04
N PRO A 165 5.33 7.51 -4.16
CA PRO A 165 5.90 8.82 -4.46
C PRO A 165 7.36 8.72 -4.94
N GLU A 166 7.80 9.71 -5.73
CA GLU A 166 9.15 9.75 -6.32
C GLU A 166 10.27 9.60 -5.28
N ILE A 167 10.10 10.17 -4.08
CA ILE A 167 11.06 10.03 -2.99
C ILE A 167 11.27 8.56 -2.59
N SER A 168 10.22 7.75 -2.57
CA SER A 168 10.27 6.33 -2.26
C SER A 168 10.96 5.55 -3.38
N GLN A 169 10.69 5.90 -4.64
CA GLN A 169 11.34 5.29 -5.81
C GLN A 169 12.85 5.54 -5.82
N LYS A 170 13.28 6.79 -5.60
CA LYS A 170 14.70 7.14 -5.49
C LYS A 170 15.37 6.47 -4.30
N THR A 171 14.64 6.27 -3.20
CA THR A 171 15.15 5.58 -2.01
C THR A 171 15.45 4.13 -2.33
N ILE A 172 14.51 3.41 -2.95
CA ILE A 172 14.72 1.99 -3.28
C ILE A 172 15.82 1.79 -4.33
N GLU A 173 15.89 2.67 -5.34
CA GLU A 173 16.94 2.65 -6.36
C GLU A 173 18.31 2.74 -5.70
N LYS A 174 18.52 3.76 -4.87
CA LYS A 174 19.78 3.97 -4.14
C LYS A 174 20.11 2.81 -3.19
N THR A 175 19.10 2.20 -2.55
CA THR A 175 19.30 1.01 -1.71
C THR A 175 19.79 -0.17 -2.56
N LEU A 176 19.11 -0.47 -3.67
CA LEU A 176 19.47 -1.60 -4.53
C LEU A 176 20.86 -1.42 -5.14
N GLU A 177 21.19 -0.21 -5.60
CA GLU A 177 22.54 0.12 -6.08
C GLU A 177 23.61 -0.14 -5.03
N THR A 178 23.35 0.24 -3.77
CA THR A 178 24.29 0.03 -2.66
C THR A 178 24.52 -1.46 -2.40
N LEU A 179 23.45 -2.26 -2.44
CA LEU A 179 23.54 -3.72 -2.26
C LEU A 179 24.22 -4.40 -3.46
N ASP A 180 23.91 -3.97 -4.68
CA ASP A 180 24.52 -4.46 -5.91
C ASP A 180 26.01 -4.23 -5.95
N LYS A 181 26.44 -3.03 -5.53
CA LYS A 181 27.85 -2.70 -5.39
C LYS A 181 28.53 -3.65 -4.40
N LYS A 182 27.96 -3.86 -3.23
CA LYS A 182 28.54 -4.76 -2.22
C LYS A 182 28.60 -6.21 -2.69
N ILE A 183 27.57 -6.72 -3.38
CA ILE A 183 27.55 -8.07 -3.95
C ILE A 183 28.66 -8.21 -5.01
N SER A 184 28.80 -7.20 -5.87
CA SER A 184 29.82 -7.16 -6.92
C SER A 184 31.25 -7.13 -6.34
N GLU A 185 31.47 -6.35 -5.28
CA GLU A 185 32.75 -6.29 -4.55
C GLU A 185 33.15 -7.64 -3.94
N LEU A 186 32.17 -8.45 -3.53
CA LEU A 186 32.40 -9.79 -2.99
C LEU A 186 32.47 -10.88 -4.08
N GLY A 187 32.52 -10.49 -5.35
CA GLY A 187 32.61 -11.42 -6.48
C GLY A 187 31.29 -12.10 -6.85
N GLY A 188 30.16 -11.62 -6.30
CA GLY A 188 28.84 -12.06 -6.71
C GLY A 188 28.40 -11.35 -7.99
N ASN A 189 27.95 -12.11 -8.98
CA ASN A 189 27.32 -11.53 -10.17
C ASN A 189 25.85 -11.25 -9.85
N VAL A 190 25.46 -9.97 -9.78
CA VAL A 190 24.04 -9.58 -9.73
C VAL A 190 23.51 -9.61 -11.16
N LEU A 191 22.59 -10.53 -11.44
CA LEU A 191 21.95 -10.57 -12.74
C LEU A 191 21.14 -9.28 -12.89
N ASN A 192 21.52 -8.48 -13.90
CA ASN A 192 20.82 -7.26 -14.30
C ASN A 192 19.36 -7.61 -14.62
N VAL A 193 18.44 -7.26 -13.71
CA VAL A 193 17.01 -7.23 -14.01
C VAL A 193 16.65 -5.79 -14.34
N SER A 194 16.98 -5.41 -15.58
CA SER A 194 16.27 -4.37 -16.31
C SER A 194 15.20 -5.07 -17.14
N ALA A 195 13.95 -4.97 -16.72
CA ALA A 195 12.78 -5.33 -17.53
C ALA A 195 11.61 -4.42 -17.15
#